data_AF-A0A6G9NB40-F1
#
_entry.id   AF-A0A6G9NB40-F1
#
_cell.length_a   1.000
_cell.length_b   1.000
_cell.length_c   1.000
_cell.angle_alpha   90.00
_cell.angle_beta   90.00
_cell.angle_gamma   90.00
#
_symmetry.space_group_name_H-M   'P 1'
#
loop_
_entity.id
_entity.type
_entity.pdbx_description
1 polymer ?
#
loop_
_entity_poly.entity_id
_entity_poly.type
_entity_poly.pdbx_seq_one_letter_code
_entity_poly.pdbx_strand_id
1 'polypeptide(L)' 'MNLAQRLATWMLGPGVARESRQWMVECGHCRHAESVWELGGIRYKAAGTKRVRGRCRACGRVSLRTVSRSL' A
#
# COMPACT_ATOMS: atom_id res chain seq x y z
N MET A 1 -2.80 -1.29 12.95
CA MET A 1 -3.28 -2.39 12.10
C MET A 1 -4.78 -2.45 12.17
N ASN A 2 -5.46 -2.51 11.03
CA ASN A 2 -6.92 -2.74 11.00
C ASN A 2 -7.27 -4.24 11.11
N LEU A 3 -8.56 -4.56 11.25
CA LEU A 3 -9.03 -5.95 11.40
C LEU A 3 -8.59 -6.84 10.23
N ALA A 4 -8.65 -6.33 8.99
CA ALA A 4 -8.22 -7.09 7.81
C ALA A 4 -6.73 -7.45 7.86
N GLN A 5 -5.86 -6.50 8.24
CA GLN A 5 -4.43 -6.72 8.40
C GLN A 5 -4.12 -7.73 9.51
N ARG A 6 -4.87 -7.69 10.61
CA ARG A 6 -4.75 -8.67 11.71
C ARG A 6 -5.12 -10.07 11.24
N LEU A 7 -6.28 -10.22 10.60
CA LEU A 7 -6.75 -11.49 10.06
C LEU A 7 -5.78 -12.06 9.02
N ALA A 8 -5.34 -11.24 8.06
CA ALA A 8 -4.40 -11.68 7.04
C ALA A 8 -3.05 -12.12 7.63
N THR A 9 -2.53 -11.38 8.61
CA THR A 9 -1.29 -11.74 9.30
C THR A 9 -1.45 -13.02 10.13
N TRP A 10 -2.60 -13.21 10.77
CA TRP A 10 -2.90 -14.42 11.54
C TRP A 10 -3.02 -15.66 10.63
N MET A 11 -3.69 -15.54 9.47
CA MET A 11 -3.90 -16.65 8.53
C MET A 11 -2.66 -17.01 7.71
N LEU A 12 -1.90 -16.01 7.25
CA LEU A 12 -0.83 -16.20 6.25
C LEU A 12 0.58 -15.97 6.84
N GLY A 13 0.67 -15.61 8.12
CA GLY A 13 1.91 -15.42 8.85
C GLY A 13 2.49 -14.00 8.79
N PRO A 14 3.58 -13.74 9.56
CA PRO A 14 4.18 -12.40 9.69
C PRO A 14 4.80 -11.87 8.39
N GLY A 15 5.04 -12.74 7.40
CA GLY A 15 5.52 -12.36 6.07
C GLY A 15 4.59 -11.38 5.34
N VAL A 16 3.28 -11.41 5.62
CA VAL A 16 2.30 -10.48 5.04
C VAL A 16 2.63 -9.03 5.36
N ALA A 17 2.89 -8.74 6.63
CA ALA A 17 3.19 -7.39 7.09
C ALA A 17 4.55 -6.92 6.56
N ARG A 18 5.53 -7.82 6.49
CA ARG A 18 6.86 -7.50 5.94
C ARG A 18 6.78 -7.14 4.45
N GLU A 19 6.15 -7.97 3.63
CA GLU A 19 6.06 -7.72 2.20
C GLU A 19 5.15 -6.52 1.88
N SER A 20 4.01 -6.38 2.56
CA SER A 20 3.08 -5.27 2.31
C SER A 20 3.71 -3.90 2.57
N ARG A 21 4.71 -3.81 3.47
CA ARG A 21 5.47 -2.57 3.73
C ARG A 21 6.44 -2.20 2.60
N GLN A 22 6.86 -3.17 1.79
CA GLN A 22 7.73 -2.92 0.62
C GLN A 22 6.96 -2.35 -0.56
N TRP A 23 5.63 -2.39 -0.52
CA TRP A 23 4.80 -1.79 -1.56
C TRP A 23 4.53 -0.34 -1.22
N MET A 24 4.97 0.58 -2.09
CA MET A 24 4.81 2.01 -1.95
C MET A 24 3.69 2.52 -2.85
N VAL A 25 2.95 3.50 -2.36
CA VAL A 25 1.87 4.18 -3.08
C VAL A 25 2.22 5.66 -3.23
N GLU A 26 2.67 6.03 -4.42
CA GLU A 26 3.02 7.41 -4.75
C GLU A 26 1.81 8.18 -5.29
N CYS A 27 1.57 9.38 -4.79
CA CYS A 27 0.56 10.29 -5.33
C CYS A 27 1.09 11.02 -6.58
N GLY A 28 0.42 10.87 -7.72
CA GLY A 28 0.79 11.58 -8.96
C GLY A 28 0.60 13.11 -8.93
N HIS A 29 0.08 13.68 -7.84
CA HIS A 29 -0.06 15.12 -7.67
C HIS A 29 1.04 15.71 -6.77
N CYS A 30 1.15 15.25 -5.51
CA CYS A 30 2.11 15.81 -4.54
C CYS A 30 3.38 14.97 -4.39
N ARG A 31 3.50 13.85 -5.11
CA ARG A 31 4.62 12.89 -5.03
C ARG A 31 4.85 12.27 -3.64
N HIS A 32 3.91 12.45 -2.71
CA HIS A 32 3.96 11.77 -1.43
C HIS A 32 3.86 10.26 -1.63
N ALA A 33 4.83 9.52 -1.10
CA ALA A 33 4.89 8.08 -1.12
C ALA A 33 4.71 7.54 0.30
N GLU A 34 3.81 6.58 0.46
CA GLU A 34 3.53 5.89 1.72
C GLU A 34 3.34 4.40 1.44
N SER A 35 3.66 3.53 2.40
CA SER A 35 3.50 2.10 2.16
C SER A 35 2.02 1.70 2.08
N VAL A 36 1.72 0.65 1.31
CA VAL A 36 0.39 0.03 1.25
C VAL A 36 -0.07 -0.38 2.65
N TRP A 37 0.85 -0.82 3.50
CA TRP A 37 0.56 -1.19 4.89
C TRP A 37 0.07 -0.01 5.73
N GLU A 38 0.73 1.15 5.64
CA GLU A 38 0.32 2.37 6.36
C GLU A 38 -1.04 2.89 5.87
N LEU A 39 -1.36 2.63 4.60
CA LEU A 39 -2.68 2.90 4.03
C LEU A 39 -3.78 1.96 4.53
N GLY A 40 -3.44 0.91 5.29
CA GLY A 40 -4.38 -0.13 5.72
C GLY A 40 -4.59 -1.23 4.67
N GLY A 41 -3.86 -1.18 3.57
CA GLY A 41 -3.89 -2.19 2.52
C GLY A 41 -3.00 -3.39 2.82
N ILE A 42 -3.17 -4.43 2.02
CA ILE A 42 -2.38 -5.67 2.06
C ILE A 42 -1.95 -5.97 0.62
N ARG A 43 -0.67 -6.30 0.44
CA ARG A 43 -0.12 -6.69 -0.85
C ARG A 43 0.99 -7.71 -0.60
N TYR A 44 0.61 -8.99 -0.66
CA TYR A 44 1.44 -10.14 -0.28
C TYR A 44 1.48 -11.15 -1.44
N LYS A 45 2.66 -11.70 -1.72
CA LYS A 45 2.97 -12.52 -2.91
C LYS A 45 2.52 -11.87 -4.22
N ALA A 46 2.50 -10.54 -4.27
CA ALA A 46 2.02 -9.79 -5.43
C ALA A 46 3.17 -9.48 -6.39
N ALA A 47 2.83 -9.18 -7.63
CA ALA A 47 3.78 -8.73 -8.65
C ALA A 47 3.19 -7.58 -9.47
N GLY A 48 4.07 -6.81 -10.10
CA GLY A 48 3.72 -5.76 -11.05
C GLY A 48 3.33 -4.42 -10.42
N THR A 49 3.57 -3.37 -11.19
CA THR A 49 3.18 -1.99 -10.88
C THR A 49 1.72 -1.78 -11.27
N LYS A 50 0.94 -1.17 -10.39
CA LYS A 50 -0.48 -0.83 -10.64
C LYS A 50 -0.68 0.66 -10.50
N ARG A 51 -1.56 1.26 -11.31
CA ARG A 51 -2.07 2.61 -11.07
C ARG A 51 -3.51 2.55 -10.56
N VAL A 52 -3.81 3.29 -9.50
CA VAL A 52 -5.14 3.33 -8.87
C VAL A 52 -5.56 4.77 -8.64
N ARG A 53 -6.84 5.09 -8.82
CA ARG A 53 -7.37 6.40 -8.43
C ARG A 53 -7.69 6.37 -6.94
N GLY A 54 -7.22 7.38 -6.20
CA GLY A 54 -7.48 7.45 -4.76
C GLY A 54 -7.22 8.83 -4.19
N ARG A 55 -7.81 9.09 -3.02
CA ARG A 55 -7.52 10.29 -2.24
C ARG A 55 -6.12 10.17 -1.60
N CYS A 56 -5.30 11.20 -1.74
CA CYS A 56 -4.02 11.28 -1.05
C CYS A 56 -4.23 11.80 0.39
N ARG A 57 -3.59 11.15 1.38
CA ARG A 57 -3.64 11.60 2.79
C ARG A 57 -2.83 12.86 3.03
N ALA A 58 -1.78 13.10 2.25
CA ALA A 58 -0.92 14.28 2.39
C ALA A 58 -1.53 15.55 1.77
N CYS A 59 -2.02 15.49 0.53
CA CYS A 59 -2.54 16.68 -0.16
C CYS A 59 -4.07 16.76 -0.25
N GLY A 60 -4.80 15.73 0.20
CA GLY A 60 -6.27 15.67 0.16
C GLY A 60 -6.90 15.51 -1.23
N ARG A 61 -6.13 15.68 -2.31
CA ARG A 61 -6.62 15.58 -3.69
C ARG A 61 -6.82 14.13 -4.12
N VAL A 62 -7.79 13.92 -5.00
CA VAL A 62 -7.96 12.64 -5.71
C VAL A 62 -7.08 12.68 -6.95
N SER A 63 -6.10 11.78 -7.02
CA SER A 63 -5.21 11.66 -8.17
C SER A 63 -5.05 10.20 -8.58
N LEU A 64 -4.44 9.99 -9.74
CA LEU A 64 -3.83 8.69 -10.02
C LEU A 64 -2.67 8.49 -9.03
N ARG A 65 -2.61 7.29 -8.44
CA ARG A 65 -1.56 6.86 -7.53
C ARG A 65 -0.87 5.63 -8.10
N THR A 66 0.45 5.63 -8.08
CA THR A 66 1.26 4.51 -8.57
C THR A 66 1.64 3.62 -7.40
N VAL A 67 1.32 2.34 -7.52
CA VAL A 67 1.69 1.30 -6.55
C VAL A 67 2.82 0.48 -7.15
N SER A 68 4.00 0.57 -6.56
CA SER A 68 5.20 -0.15 -6.98
C SER A 68 5.88 -0.78 -5.77
N ARG A 69 6.71 -1.79 -6.01
CA ARG A 69 7.53 -2.39 -4.95
C ARG A 69 8.84 -1.61 -4.88
N SER A 70 9.20 -1.10 -3.70
CA SER A 70 10.56 -0.62 -3.45
C SER A 70 11.48 -1.84 -3.44
N LEU A 71 12.43 -1.87 -4.37
CA LEU A 71 13.47 -2.90 -4.44
C LEU A 71 14.40 -2.79 -3.23
#